data_AF-A0AAP5J5N9-F1
#
_entry.id   AF-A0AAP5J5N9-F1
#
_cell.length_a   1.000
_cell.length_b   1.000
_cell.length_c   1.000
_cell.angle_alpha   90.00
_cell.angle_beta   90.00
_cell.angle_gamma   90.00
#
_symmetry.space_group_name_H-M   'P 1'
#
loop_
_entity.id
_entity.type
_entity.pdbx_description
1 polymer ?
#
loop_
_entity_poly.entity_id
_entity_poly.type
_entity_poly.pdbx_seq_one_letter_code
_entity_poly.pdbx_strand_id
1 'polypeptide(L)' 'MSYTVTLYFDNMVDETHLFKKKGDAAKCKAQLESKYRGDRMYKVKMEEME' A
#
# COMPACT_ATOMS: atom_id res chain seq x y z
N MET A 1 2.34 6.40 -16.18
CA MET A 1 2.67 6.50 -14.75
C MET A 1 1.43 6.32 -13.90
N SER A 2 1.21 5.10 -13.45
CA SER A 2 0.27 4.75 -12.39
C SER A 2 1.05 4.30 -11.16
N TYR A 3 0.37 4.17 -10.03
CA TYR A 3 0.96 3.77 -8.76
C TYR A 3 0.11 2.70 -8.15
N THR A 4 0.72 1.67 -7.59
CA THR A 4 0.00 0.66 -6.82
C THR A 4 0.40 0.74 -5.35
N VAL A 5 -0.56 0.52 -4.47
CA VAL A 5 -0.32 0.31 -3.05
C VAL A 5 -0.84 -1.07 -2.70
N THR A 6 0.06 -1.97 -2.31
CA THR A 6 -0.24 -3.36 -2.01
C THR A 6 -0.08 -3.60 -0.51
N LEU A 7 -1.16 -4.05 0.12
CA LEU A 7 -1.17 -4.55 1.48
C LEU A 7 -0.85 -6.05 1.44
N TYR A 8 0.10 -6.46 2.27
CA TYR A 8 0.45 -7.84 2.50
C TYR A 8 0.08 -8.23 3.92
N PHE A 9 -0.53 -9.39 4.08
CA PHE A 9 -0.72 -10.06 5.36
C PHE A 9 0.07 -11.37 5.33
N ASP A 10 0.98 -11.55 6.29
CA ASP A 10 1.86 -12.71 6.37
C ASP A 10 2.61 -13.01 5.04
N ASN A 11 3.10 -11.95 4.40
CA ASN A 11 3.76 -11.97 3.08
C ASN A 11 2.89 -12.43 1.89
N MET A 12 1.59 -12.67 2.09
CA MET A 12 0.62 -12.88 1.01
C MET A 12 -0.07 -11.56 0.65
N VAL A 13 -0.39 -11.36 -0.64
CA VAL A 13 -1.14 -10.18 -1.09
C VAL A 13 -2.56 -10.27 -0.55
N ASP A 14 -2.94 -9.25 0.21
CA ASP A 14 -4.28 -9.13 0.79
C ASP A 14 -5.14 -8.18 -0.07
N GLU A 15 -4.64 -6.96 -0.28
CA GLU A 15 -5.35 -5.91 -1.01
C GLU A 15 -4.40 -5.13 -1.91
N THR A 16 -4.86 -4.74 -3.11
CA THR A 16 -4.08 -3.90 -4.03
C THR A 16 -4.93 -2.73 -4.53
N HIS A 17 -4.42 -1.52 -4.36
CA HIS A 17 -5.05 -0.28 -4.79
C HIS A 17 -4.27 0.36 -5.92
N LEU A 18 -4.94 0.73 -7.00
CA LEU A 18 -4.33 1.41 -8.15
C LEU A 18 -4.69 2.90 -8.18
N PHE A 19 -3.68 3.74 -8.36
CA PHE A 19 -3.78 5.20 -8.36
C PHE A 19 -3.15 5.77 -9.62
N LYS A 20 -3.70 6.89 -10.11
CA LYS A 20 -3.10 7.66 -11.22
C LYS A 20 -2.17 8.78 -10.74
N LYS A 21 -2.24 9.13 -9.46
CA LYS A 21 -1.48 10.22 -8.86
C LYS A 21 -0.67 9.71 -7.68
N LYS A 22 0.62 10.05 -7.65
CA LYS A 22 1.54 9.68 -6.56
C LYS A 22 1.06 10.15 -5.19
N GLY A 23 0.48 11.35 -5.12
CA GLY A 23 -0.02 11.93 -3.86
C GLY A 23 -1.16 11.11 -3.25
N ASP A 24 -2.06 10.57 -4.07
CA ASP A 24 -3.17 9.74 -3.59
C ASP A 24 -2.66 8.37 -3.13
N ALA A 25 -1.72 7.78 -3.86
CA ALA A 25 -1.04 6.54 -3.46
C ALA A 25 -0.29 6.70 -2.13
N ALA A 26 0.45 7.81 -1.96
CA ALA A 26 1.18 8.09 -0.73
C ALA A 26 0.23 8.27 0.48
N LYS A 27 -0.91 8.95 0.29
CA LYS A 27 -1.95 9.08 1.32
C LYS A 27 -2.53 7.72 1.70
N CYS A 28 -2.85 6.87 0.72
CA CYS A 28 -3.36 5.52 0.97
C CYS A 28 -2.35 4.67 1.76
N LYS A 29 -1.08 4.68 1.33
CA LYS A 29 0.00 3.98 2.04
C LYS A 29 0.08 4.40 3.51
N ALA A 30 0.13 5.70 3.79
CA ALA A 30 0.23 6.21 5.15
C ALA A 30 -0.99 5.82 6.02
N GLN A 31 -2.19 5.81 5.43
CA GLN A 31 -3.40 5.35 6.13
C GLN A 31 -3.33 3.85 6.48
N LEU A 32 -2.91 3.01 5.54
CA LEU A 32 -2.75 1.57 5.76
C LEU A 32 -1.66 1.28 6.80
N GLU A 33 -0.50 1.94 6.70
CA GLU A 33 0.57 1.82 7.69
C GLU A 33 0.13 2.27 9.09
N SER A 34 -0.70 3.31 9.19
CA SER A 34 -1.27 3.75 10.46
C SER A 34 -2.33 2.79 11.00
N LYS A 35 -3.17 2.21 10.12
CA LYS A 35 -4.25 1.28 10.50
C LYS A 35 -3.69 -0.01 11.09
N TYR A 36 -2.64 -0.56 10.46
CA TYR A 36 -1.99 -1.80 10.90
C TYR A 36 -0.73 -1.54 11.74
N ARG A 37 -0.61 -0.34 12.31
CA ARG A 37 0.55 0.03 13.12
C ARG A 37 0.66 -0.88 14.34
N GLY A 38 1.79 -1.57 14.45
CA GLY A 38 2.06 -2.49 15.55
C GLY A 38 1.80 -3.95 15.21
N ASP A 39 1.13 -4.22 14.09
CA ASP A 39 0.89 -5.58 13.61
C ASP A 39 2.00 -5.99 12.64
N ARG A 40 2.92 -6.84 13.11
CA ARG A 40 4.12 -7.24 12.35
C ARG A 40 3.80 -8.12 11.14
N MET A 41 2.59 -8.69 11.09
CA MET A 41 2.13 -9.50 9.97
C MET A 41 1.78 -8.64 8.75
N TYR A 42 1.42 -7.37 8.96
CA TYR A 42 1.04 -6.47 7.89
C TYR A 42 2.24 -5.69 7.34
N LYS A 43 2.32 -5.61 6.01
CA LYS A 43 3.30 -4.78 5.28
C LYS A 43 2.59 -4.04 4.16
N VAL A 44 2.93 -2.77 3.97
CA VAL A 44 2.40 -1.96 2.88
C VAL A 44 3.54 -1.59 1.93
N LYS A 45 3.40 -1.91 0.65
CA LYS A 45 4.34 -1.50 -0.40
C LYS A 45 3.66 -0.55 -1.37
N MET A 46 4.41 0.41 -1.88
CA MET A 46 3.97 1.27 -2.98
C MET A 46 4.96 1.11 -4.12
N GLU A 47 4.45 0.86 -5.32
CA GLU A 47 5.23 0.68 -6.54
C GLU A 47 4.74 1.66 -7.61
N GLU A 48 5.67 2.17 -8.43
CA GLU A 48 5.33 2.97 -9.60
C GLU A 48 5.23 2.03 -10.80
N MET A 49 4.17 2.18 -11.60
CA MET A 49 3.93 1.42 -12.82
C MET A 49 3.97 2.37 -14.03
N GLU A 50 4.66 1.95 -15.09
CA GLU A 50 4.79 2.73 -16.33
C GLU A 50 3.46 2.88 -17.08
#